data_AF-A0AAJ8L9M5-F1
#
_entry.id   AF-A0AAJ8L9M5-F1
#
_cell.length_a   1.000
_cell.length_b   1.000
_cell.length_c   1.000
_cell.angle_alpha   90.00
_cell.angle_beta   90.00
_cell.angle_gamma   90.00
#
_symmetry.space_group_name_H-M   'P 1'
#
loop_
_entity.id
_entity.type
_entity.pdbx_description
1 polymer ?
#
loop_
_entity_poly.entity_id
_entity_poly.type
_entity_poly.pdbx_seq_one_letter_code
_entity_poly.pdbx_strand_id
1 'polypeptide(L)'
;MSARTSLLSLRASARTAIRPIASRSFRSAAVIRQVTPTGQPSVAPFSEPVGINPADKSASLSSPLHEYGQYILTCLPKYVQQFSVYKDELTLYIPPTAVVPTLTFLRDHSQCQYKQVMDITAVDFPTRVNRFEVVYHLLSVAHQSRIRVKTYADEVTPVPSAVGIFSGANWYEREVWDMYGVFFSGHPDLRRILTDYGFEGHPLRKDFPLTGYSEVRYDEEKKRVVYEPLQLTQAFRNFADGVSPWEQVGSGNPNTRPEEFKIPPPPPKEENKDQKK
;
A
#
# COMPACT_ATOMS: atom_id res chain seq x y z
N MET A 1 49.75 89.18 -19.00
CA MET A 1 50.63 90.02 -18.15
C MET A 1 50.54 89.46 -16.74
N SER A 2 51.52 88.72 -16.19
CA SER A 2 52.79 89.19 -15.59
C SER A 2 52.61 90.53 -14.84
N ALA A 3 52.99 90.75 -13.58
CA ALA A 3 53.59 89.95 -12.52
C ALA A 3 53.63 90.86 -11.27
N ARG A 4 53.58 90.21 -10.10
CA ARG A 4 54.30 90.53 -8.85
C ARG A 4 54.20 91.91 -8.21
N THR A 5 54.05 91.91 -6.89
CA THR A 5 54.83 92.82 -6.02
C THR A 5 55.01 92.23 -4.62
N SER A 6 56.18 92.52 -4.05
CA SER A 6 56.83 92.00 -2.84
C SER A 6 56.31 92.60 -1.54
N LEU A 7 56.73 92.05 -0.38
CA LEU A 7 57.52 92.78 0.64
C LEU A 7 58.00 91.85 1.78
N LEU A 8 59.23 92.10 2.24
CA LEU A 8 59.91 91.44 3.37
C LEU A 8 59.61 92.15 4.70
N SER A 9 59.60 91.43 5.83
CA SER A 9 60.77 91.31 6.74
C SER A 9 60.41 90.96 8.20
N LEU A 10 61.44 90.46 8.89
CA LEU A 10 61.80 90.61 10.32
C LEU A 10 61.57 89.48 11.36
N ARG A 11 62.74 89.07 11.92
CA ARG A 11 63.13 88.78 13.32
C ARG A 11 62.87 87.41 14.00
N ALA A 12 64.01 86.72 14.18
CA ALA A 12 64.60 86.15 15.40
C ALA A 12 63.74 85.33 16.39
N SER A 13 64.10 84.04 16.52
CA SER A 13 63.59 83.10 17.51
C SER A 13 64.74 82.44 18.26
N ALA A 14 64.57 82.22 19.56
CA ALA A 14 65.52 81.48 20.38
C ALA A 14 64.78 80.51 21.33
N ARG A 15 65.41 79.34 21.48
CA ARG A 15 65.40 78.40 22.62
C ARG A 15 64.58 77.10 22.54
N THR A 16 65.35 76.06 22.21
CA THR A 16 65.63 74.83 22.99
C THR A 16 64.67 73.63 22.94
N ALA A 17 65.20 72.62 22.24
CA ALA A 17 64.98 71.18 22.16
C ALA A 17 64.35 70.38 23.33
N ILE A 18 63.50 69.41 22.96
CA ILE A 18 63.37 68.08 23.57
C ILE A 18 63.30 67.04 22.44
N ARG A 19 64.14 66.00 22.49
CA ARG A 19 64.24 64.92 21.48
C ARG A 19 63.04 63.96 21.56
N PRO A 20 62.48 63.47 20.45
CA PRO A 20 61.55 62.34 20.48
C PRO A 20 62.32 61.00 20.51
N ILE A 21 61.89 60.10 21.38
CA ILE A 21 62.32 58.70 21.42
C ILE A 21 61.61 57.97 20.26
N ALA A 22 62.38 57.37 19.35
CA ALA A 22 61.85 56.59 18.24
C ALA A 22 61.30 55.25 18.75
N SER A 23 59.98 55.11 18.82
CA SER A 23 59.31 53.82 18.99
C SER A 23 59.37 53.04 17.68
N ARG A 24 60.25 52.02 17.59
CA ARG A 24 60.20 51.04 16.50
C ARG A 24 58.95 50.17 16.66
N SER A 25 57.96 50.40 15.80
CA SER A 25 56.87 49.47 15.58
C SER A 25 57.43 48.21 14.90
N PHE A 26 57.48 47.11 15.63
CA PHE A 26 57.67 45.79 15.02
C PHE A 26 56.35 45.41 14.36
N ARG A 27 56.26 45.58 13.03
CA ARG A 27 55.24 44.89 12.23
C ARG A 27 55.68 43.44 12.08
N SER A 28 55.20 42.56 12.95
CA SER A 28 55.19 41.12 12.68
C SER A 28 54.24 40.88 11.51
N ALA A 29 54.79 40.68 10.31
CA ALA A 29 54.04 40.16 9.19
C ALA A 29 53.68 38.71 9.51
N ALA A 30 52.50 38.49 10.10
CA ALA A 30 51.90 37.17 10.14
C ALA A 30 51.53 36.80 8.70
N VAL A 31 52.40 36.01 8.04
CA VAL A 31 52.04 35.32 6.81
C VAL A 31 51.00 34.28 7.19
N ILE A 32 49.73 34.65 7.10
CA ILE A 32 48.63 33.69 7.06
C ILE A 32 48.83 32.95 5.73
N ARG A 33 49.43 31.76 5.81
CA ARG A 33 49.43 30.81 4.69
C ARG A 33 47.97 30.43 4.49
N GLN A 34 47.29 31.06 3.54
CA GLN A 34 46.04 30.55 3.02
C GLN A 34 46.37 29.20 2.38
N VAL A 35 46.12 28.11 3.11
CA VAL A 35 46.07 26.78 2.52
C VAL A 35 44.83 26.79 1.64
N THR A 36 45.01 27.06 0.36
CA THR A 36 44.01 26.69 -0.65
C THR A 36 43.79 25.19 -0.51
N PRO A 37 42.56 24.71 -0.25
CA PRO A 37 42.30 23.27 -0.25
C PRO A 37 42.44 22.76 -1.69
N THR A 38 43.66 22.44 -2.10
CA THR A 38 43.96 21.77 -3.37
C THR A 38 43.80 20.26 -3.17
N GLY A 39 42.58 19.86 -2.80
CA GLY A 39 42.21 18.47 -2.63
C GLY A 39 40.71 18.34 -2.81
N GLN A 40 40.28 17.67 -3.88
CA GLN A 40 38.90 17.19 -3.94
C GLN A 40 38.66 16.32 -2.69
N PRO A 41 37.52 16.47 -2.00
CA PRO A 41 37.19 15.58 -0.89
C PRO A 41 37.27 14.14 -1.39
N SER A 42 37.88 13.25 -0.60
CA SER A 42 37.99 11.83 -0.94
C SER A 42 36.59 11.26 -1.10
N VAL A 43 36.14 11.07 -2.34
CA VAL A 43 34.89 10.38 -2.63
C VAL A 43 35.10 8.92 -2.24
N ALA A 44 34.15 8.34 -1.51
CA ALA A 44 34.22 6.95 -1.13
C ALA A 44 34.44 6.08 -2.39
N PRO A 45 35.37 5.11 -2.37
CA PRO A 45 35.66 4.27 -3.52
C PRO A 45 34.49 3.35 -3.91
N PHE A 46 33.41 3.34 -3.11
CA PHE A 46 32.18 2.63 -3.35
C PHE A 46 31.01 3.64 -3.35
N SER A 47 30.16 3.56 -4.37
CA SER A 47 28.86 4.26 -4.39
C SER A 47 27.81 3.29 -3.85
N GLU A 48 27.38 3.47 -2.61
CA GLU A 48 26.20 2.74 -2.12
C GLU A 48 24.96 3.22 -2.89
N PRO A 49 24.06 2.32 -3.32
CA PRO A 49 22.79 2.74 -3.88
C PRO A 49 22.02 3.51 -2.80
N VAL A 50 21.50 4.69 -3.17
CA VAL A 50 20.63 5.47 -2.28
C VAL A 50 19.43 4.62 -1.90
N GLY A 51 19.06 4.62 -0.62
CA GLY A 51 17.85 3.95 -0.15
C GLY A 51 16.61 4.62 -0.73
N ILE A 52 16.04 4.02 -1.77
CA ILE A 52 14.77 4.47 -2.39
C ILE A 52 13.63 3.67 -1.76
N ASN A 53 12.55 4.35 -1.38
CA ASN A 53 11.36 3.67 -0.91
C ASN A 53 10.77 2.84 -2.07
N PRO A 54 10.60 1.52 -1.92
CA PRO A 54 10.05 0.69 -2.99
C PRO A 54 8.63 1.09 -3.41
N ALA A 55 7.86 1.76 -2.54
CA ALA A 55 6.53 2.25 -2.88
C ALA A 55 6.55 3.35 -3.96
N ASP A 56 7.64 4.11 -4.08
CA ASP A 56 7.74 5.21 -5.04
C ASP A 56 7.78 4.70 -6.49
N LYS A 57 8.18 3.44 -6.70
CA LYS A 57 8.14 2.78 -8.02
C LYS A 57 6.73 2.67 -8.57
N SER A 58 5.74 2.47 -7.69
CA SER A 58 4.32 2.35 -8.04
C SER A 58 3.59 3.69 -8.06
N ALA A 59 4.22 4.78 -7.63
CA ALA A 59 3.55 6.08 -7.50
C ALA A 59 3.05 6.62 -8.86
N SER A 60 3.80 6.39 -9.94
CA SER A 60 3.41 6.79 -11.30
C SER A 60 2.17 6.07 -11.81
N LEU A 61 1.94 4.81 -11.38
CA LEU A 61 0.79 4.02 -11.77
C LEU A 61 -0.46 4.34 -10.94
N SER A 62 -0.30 5.01 -9.81
CA SER A 62 -1.41 5.34 -8.91
C SER A 62 -2.45 6.22 -9.60
N SER A 63 -2.07 7.30 -10.29
CA SER A 63 -3.04 8.21 -10.95
C SER A 63 -3.86 7.51 -12.04
N PRO A 64 -3.25 6.83 -13.02
CA PRO A 64 -4.01 6.13 -14.07
C PRO A 64 -4.97 5.06 -13.53
N LEU A 65 -4.59 4.37 -12.44
CA LEU A 65 -5.46 3.37 -11.81
C LEU A 65 -6.68 3.99 -11.12
N HIS A 66 -6.53 5.18 -10.51
CA HIS A 66 -7.67 5.91 -9.93
C HIS A 66 -8.61 6.43 -11.03
N GLU A 67 -8.05 6.97 -12.12
CA GLU A 67 -8.82 7.41 -13.30
C GLU A 67 -9.60 6.22 -13.91
N TYR A 68 -8.94 5.07 -14.06
CA TYR A 68 -9.57 3.86 -14.56
C TYR A 68 -10.63 3.29 -13.61
N GLY A 69 -10.38 3.31 -12.30
CA GLY A 69 -11.37 2.94 -11.29
C GLY A 69 -12.61 3.83 -11.34
N GLN A 70 -12.43 5.15 -11.49
CA GLN A 70 -13.51 6.10 -11.69
C GLN A 70 -14.27 5.85 -13.00
N TYR A 71 -13.57 5.53 -14.09
CA TYR A 71 -14.18 5.17 -15.37
C TYR A 71 -15.09 3.93 -15.26
N ILE A 72 -14.67 2.89 -14.55
CA ILE A 72 -15.51 1.69 -14.34
C ILE A 72 -16.74 2.05 -13.51
N LEU A 73 -16.58 2.90 -12.48
CA LEU A 73 -17.67 3.36 -11.63
C LEU A 73 -18.71 4.17 -12.42
N THR A 74 -18.29 5.03 -13.35
CA THR A 74 -19.21 5.77 -14.23
C THR A 74 -19.90 4.89 -15.26
N CYS A 75 -19.24 3.82 -15.73
CA CYS A 75 -19.87 2.83 -16.63
C CYS A 75 -20.92 1.98 -15.91
N LEU A 76 -20.67 1.56 -14.67
CA LEU A 76 -21.53 0.64 -13.90
C LEU A 76 -21.92 1.19 -12.52
N PRO A 77 -22.58 2.36 -12.42
CA PRO A 77 -22.88 2.99 -11.13
C PRO A 77 -23.90 2.19 -10.30
N LYS A 78 -24.70 1.34 -10.94
CA LYS A 78 -25.68 0.47 -10.28
C LYS A 78 -25.01 -0.66 -9.48
N TYR A 79 -23.83 -1.11 -9.91
CA TYR A 79 -23.21 -2.35 -9.45
C TYR A 79 -21.97 -2.11 -8.60
N VAL A 80 -21.17 -1.08 -8.94
CA VAL A 80 -19.94 -0.77 -8.19
C VAL A 80 -20.27 0.11 -6.99
N GLN A 81 -20.00 -0.39 -5.79
CA GLN A 81 -20.23 0.38 -4.55
C GLN A 81 -19.07 1.35 -4.27
N GLN A 82 -17.85 0.85 -4.40
CA GLN A 82 -16.61 1.59 -4.19
C GLN A 82 -15.45 0.88 -4.88
N PHE A 83 -14.34 1.57 -5.03
CA PHE A 83 -13.06 0.96 -5.44
C PHE A 83 -11.95 1.40 -4.48
N SER A 84 -10.92 0.57 -4.36
CA SER A 84 -9.70 0.91 -3.63
C SER A 84 -8.50 0.61 -4.50
N VAL A 85 -7.57 1.56 -4.55
CA VAL A 85 -6.26 1.38 -5.18
C VAL A 85 -5.22 1.31 -4.08
N TYR A 86 -4.41 0.26 -4.09
CA TYR A 86 -3.26 0.14 -3.20
C TYR A 86 -2.04 -0.24 -4.03
N LYS A 87 -1.05 0.66 -4.09
CA LYS A 87 0.11 0.55 -4.98
C LYS A 87 -0.34 0.38 -6.44
N ASP A 88 -0.10 -0.78 -7.03
CA ASP A 88 -0.43 -1.16 -8.40
C ASP A 88 -1.71 -2.03 -8.50
N GLU A 89 -2.41 -2.26 -7.39
CA GLU A 89 -3.59 -3.14 -7.36
C GLU A 89 -4.89 -2.34 -7.29
N LEU A 90 -5.74 -2.50 -8.31
CA LEU A 90 -7.12 -2.00 -8.31
C LEU A 90 -8.08 -3.08 -7.79
N THR A 91 -8.86 -2.71 -6.77
CA THR A 91 -9.92 -3.56 -6.20
C THR A 91 -11.28 -2.89 -6.33
N LEU A 92 -12.24 -3.58 -6.93
CA LEU A 92 -13.64 -3.17 -7.02
C LEU A 92 -14.47 -3.90 -5.97
N TYR A 93 -15.38 -3.19 -5.31
CA TYR A 93 -16.34 -3.76 -4.36
C TYR A 93 -17.73 -3.73 -4.97
N ILE A 94 -18.35 -4.90 -5.05
CA ILE A 94 -19.67 -5.09 -5.66
C ILE A 94 -20.57 -5.94 -4.74
N PRO A 95 -21.90 -5.81 -4.83
CA PRO A 95 -22.82 -6.72 -4.17
C PRO A 95 -22.85 -8.09 -4.88
N PRO A 96 -23.28 -9.16 -4.19
CA PRO A 96 -23.35 -10.51 -4.77
C PRO A 96 -24.27 -10.59 -6.00
N THR A 97 -25.35 -9.81 -6.05
CA THR A 97 -26.27 -9.76 -7.20
C THR A 97 -25.62 -9.20 -8.48
N ALA A 98 -24.51 -8.48 -8.33
CA ALA A 98 -23.82 -7.82 -9.43
C ALA A 98 -22.65 -8.62 -10.01
N VAL A 99 -22.36 -9.82 -9.48
CA VAL A 99 -21.22 -10.65 -9.91
C VAL A 99 -21.25 -10.89 -11.41
N VAL A 100 -22.33 -11.48 -11.92
CA VAL A 100 -22.48 -11.83 -13.34
C VAL A 100 -22.35 -10.59 -14.25
N PRO A 101 -23.15 -9.51 -14.11
CA PRO A 101 -23.07 -8.38 -15.02
C PRO A 101 -21.71 -7.67 -14.97
N THR A 102 -21.09 -7.54 -13.79
CA THR A 102 -19.79 -6.89 -13.66
C THR A 102 -18.69 -7.71 -14.32
N LEU A 103 -18.66 -9.03 -14.06
CA LEU A 103 -17.66 -9.91 -14.67
C LEU A 103 -17.83 -10.01 -16.20
N THR A 104 -19.07 -10.03 -16.71
CA THR A 104 -19.33 -9.98 -18.15
C THR A 104 -18.82 -8.68 -18.77
N PHE A 105 -19.09 -7.54 -18.15
CA PHE A 105 -18.56 -6.25 -18.61
C PHE A 105 -17.03 -6.24 -18.62
N LEU A 106 -16.39 -6.68 -17.52
CA LEU A 106 -14.93 -6.74 -17.43
C LEU A 106 -14.31 -7.66 -18.50
N ARG A 107 -14.99 -8.76 -18.85
CA ARG A 107 -14.54 -9.68 -19.90
C ARG A 107 -14.70 -9.10 -21.31
N ASP A 108 -15.84 -8.48 -21.60
CA ASP A 108 -16.26 -8.18 -22.98
C ASP A 108 -16.02 -6.74 -23.42
N HIS A 109 -15.91 -5.80 -22.48
CA HIS A 109 -15.63 -4.39 -22.80
C HIS A 109 -14.23 -4.21 -23.41
N SER A 110 -14.12 -3.37 -24.44
CA SER A 110 -12.88 -3.19 -25.21
C SER A 110 -11.73 -2.61 -24.39
N GLN A 111 -12.05 -1.79 -23.38
CA GLN A 111 -11.05 -1.21 -22.48
C GLN A 111 -10.67 -2.15 -21.32
N CYS A 112 -11.52 -3.10 -20.95
CA CYS A 112 -11.29 -3.96 -19.78
C CYS A 112 -10.71 -5.33 -20.16
N GLN A 113 -11.20 -5.98 -21.21
CA GLN A 113 -10.72 -7.25 -21.78
C GLN A 113 -10.06 -8.23 -20.79
N TYR A 114 -10.65 -8.45 -19.62
CA TYR A 114 -10.16 -9.39 -18.61
C TYR A 114 -10.62 -10.79 -18.98
N LYS A 115 -9.87 -11.43 -19.87
CA LYS A 115 -10.25 -12.74 -20.45
C LYS A 115 -9.89 -13.93 -19.56
N GLN A 116 -8.92 -13.78 -18.66
CA GLN A 116 -8.45 -14.89 -17.82
C GLN A 116 -8.87 -14.66 -16.36
N VAL A 117 -9.49 -15.68 -15.78
CA VAL A 117 -9.64 -15.80 -14.32
C VAL A 117 -8.36 -16.42 -13.79
N MET A 118 -7.72 -15.73 -12.84
CA MET A 118 -6.48 -16.21 -12.22
C MET A 118 -6.77 -17.02 -10.98
N ASP A 119 -7.73 -16.56 -10.18
CA ASP A 119 -8.07 -17.18 -8.90
C ASP A 119 -9.45 -16.70 -8.42
N ILE A 120 -10.15 -17.55 -7.69
CA ILE A 120 -11.36 -17.20 -6.94
C ILE A 120 -11.20 -17.77 -5.54
N THR A 121 -11.14 -16.88 -4.56
CA THR A 121 -10.94 -17.24 -3.15
C THR A 121 -12.02 -16.63 -2.29
N ALA A 122 -12.14 -17.12 -1.05
CA ALA A 122 -12.95 -16.46 -0.04
C ALA A 122 -12.11 -16.16 1.20
N VAL A 123 -12.52 -15.16 1.95
CA VAL A 123 -11.91 -14.80 3.23
C VAL A 123 -13.00 -14.72 4.28
N ASP A 124 -12.77 -15.35 5.42
CA ASP A 124 -13.68 -15.37 6.55
C ASP A 124 -13.35 -14.24 7.54
N PHE A 125 -14.28 -13.30 7.69
CA PHE A 125 -14.28 -12.21 8.66
C PHE A 125 -15.46 -12.38 9.64
N PRO A 126 -15.30 -13.11 10.75
CA PRO A 126 -16.40 -13.43 11.67
C PRO A 126 -17.00 -12.22 12.38
N THR A 127 -16.31 -11.07 12.38
CA THR A 127 -16.79 -9.83 12.99
C THR A 127 -17.78 -9.06 12.11
N ARG A 128 -17.90 -9.40 10.82
CA ARG A 128 -18.82 -8.76 9.89
C ARG A 128 -20.16 -9.49 9.87
N VAL A 129 -21.23 -8.77 9.55
CA VAL A 129 -22.57 -9.36 9.34
C VAL A 129 -22.51 -10.38 8.19
N ASN A 130 -21.91 -9.97 7.08
CA ASN A 130 -21.63 -10.85 5.95
C ASN A 130 -20.23 -11.43 6.16
N ARG A 131 -20.22 -12.65 6.68
CA ARG A 131 -19.02 -13.33 7.18
C ARG A 131 -17.96 -13.55 6.09
N PHE A 132 -18.37 -13.92 4.90
CA PHE A 132 -17.45 -14.28 3.81
C PHE A 132 -17.27 -13.14 2.81
N GLU A 133 -16.03 -12.89 2.42
CA GLU A 133 -15.68 -12.00 1.30
C GLU A 133 -15.12 -12.86 0.17
N VAL A 134 -15.86 -13.00 -0.93
CA VAL A 134 -15.42 -13.75 -2.12
C VAL A 134 -14.69 -12.81 -3.07
N VAL A 135 -13.46 -13.18 -3.43
CA VAL A 135 -12.50 -12.38 -4.18
C VAL A 135 -12.20 -13.06 -5.51
N TYR A 136 -12.42 -12.33 -6.60
CA TYR A 136 -12.10 -12.73 -7.96
C TYR A 136 -10.86 -11.98 -8.42
N HIS A 137 -9.82 -12.71 -8.83
CA HIS A 137 -8.64 -12.16 -9.46
C HIS A 137 -8.70 -12.39 -10.96
N LEU A 138 -8.64 -11.31 -11.74
CA LEU A 138 -8.72 -11.37 -13.19
C LEU A 138 -7.46 -10.76 -13.83
N LEU A 139 -7.11 -11.29 -15.01
CA LEU A 139 -5.99 -10.84 -15.81
C LEU A 139 -6.46 -10.49 -17.23
N SER A 140 -6.05 -9.32 -17.69
CA SER A 140 -6.11 -8.92 -19.10
C SER A 140 -4.73 -9.13 -19.71
N VAL A 141 -4.65 -10.07 -20.66
CA VAL A 141 -3.40 -10.31 -21.41
C VAL A 141 -3.15 -9.20 -22.42
N ALA A 142 -4.22 -8.65 -23.02
CA ALA A 142 -4.11 -7.57 -24.01
C ALA A 142 -3.52 -6.30 -23.42
N HIS A 143 -3.92 -5.95 -22.19
CA HIS A 143 -3.50 -4.72 -21.50
C HIS A 143 -2.46 -4.97 -20.39
N GLN A 144 -1.98 -6.21 -20.24
CA GLN A 144 -1.07 -6.64 -19.17
C GLN A 144 -1.48 -6.13 -17.77
N SER A 145 -2.78 -6.11 -17.50
CA SER A 145 -3.37 -5.48 -16.32
C SER A 145 -4.12 -6.49 -15.47
N ARG A 146 -4.09 -6.31 -14.15
CA ARG A 146 -4.80 -7.15 -13.17
C ARG A 146 -5.85 -6.33 -12.46
N ILE A 147 -6.98 -6.96 -12.16
CA ILE A 147 -8.04 -6.36 -11.36
C ILE A 147 -8.56 -7.38 -10.35
N ARG A 148 -8.92 -6.88 -9.17
CA ARG A 148 -9.56 -7.66 -8.12
C ARG A 148 -11.00 -7.22 -7.99
N VAL A 149 -11.93 -8.16 -7.99
CA VAL A 149 -13.35 -7.88 -7.74
C VAL A 149 -13.74 -8.60 -6.47
N LYS A 150 -14.34 -7.88 -5.53
CA LYS A 150 -14.71 -8.41 -4.24
C LYS A 150 -16.20 -8.31 -4.01
N THR A 151 -16.74 -9.39 -3.49
CA THR A 151 -18.15 -9.54 -3.15
C THR A 151 -18.22 -10.09 -1.73
N TYR A 152 -19.41 -10.02 -1.14
CA TYR A 152 -19.66 -10.58 0.18
C TYR A 152 -20.75 -11.64 0.11
N ALA A 153 -20.69 -12.59 1.03
CA ALA A 153 -21.64 -13.67 1.17
C ALA A 153 -21.85 -14.01 2.66
N ASP A 154 -23.02 -14.56 2.95
CA ASP A 154 -23.34 -15.13 4.25
C ASP A 154 -23.14 -16.64 4.21
N GLU A 155 -23.42 -17.34 5.31
CA GLU A 155 -23.34 -18.81 5.34
C GLU A 155 -24.44 -19.48 4.53
N VAL A 156 -25.58 -18.81 4.36
CA VAL A 156 -26.78 -19.38 3.72
C VAL A 156 -27.07 -18.69 2.39
N THR A 157 -26.74 -17.41 2.26
CA THR A 157 -27.04 -16.61 1.07
C THR A 157 -26.14 -17.03 -0.09
N PRO A 158 -26.68 -17.50 -1.21
CA PRO A 158 -25.88 -17.97 -2.33
C PRO A 158 -25.34 -16.81 -3.18
N VAL A 159 -24.15 -16.99 -3.73
CA VAL A 159 -23.53 -16.08 -4.71
C VAL A 159 -23.79 -16.63 -6.12
N PRO A 160 -24.07 -15.78 -7.14
CA PRO A 160 -24.14 -16.25 -8.53
C PRO A 160 -22.81 -16.81 -9.03
N SER A 161 -22.85 -17.99 -9.66
CA SER A 161 -21.67 -18.62 -10.27
C SER A 161 -21.16 -17.82 -11.48
N ALA A 162 -19.84 -17.72 -11.60
CA ALA A 162 -19.12 -17.14 -12.72
C ALA A 162 -18.74 -18.16 -13.80
N VAL A 163 -19.11 -19.45 -13.65
CA VAL A 163 -18.77 -20.52 -14.62
C VAL A 163 -19.28 -20.24 -16.02
N GLY A 164 -20.47 -19.63 -16.14
CA GLY A 164 -21.00 -19.22 -17.45
C GLY A 164 -20.17 -18.15 -18.16
N ILE A 165 -19.31 -17.43 -17.42
CA ILE A 165 -18.45 -16.37 -17.94
C ILE A 165 -17.03 -16.91 -18.17
N PHE A 166 -16.50 -17.61 -17.17
CA PHE A 166 -15.16 -18.19 -17.18
C PHE A 166 -15.26 -19.68 -16.89
N SER A 167 -14.89 -20.52 -17.86
CA SER A 167 -14.88 -21.99 -17.66
C SER A 167 -13.95 -22.44 -16.54
N GLY A 168 -12.84 -21.71 -16.33
CA GLY A 168 -11.88 -21.96 -15.25
C GLY A 168 -12.45 -21.73 -13.85
N ALA A 169 -13.54 -20.96 -13.69
CA ALA A 169 -14.13 -20.68 -12.38
C ALA A 169 -14.73 -21.93 -11.70
N ASN A 170 -15.01 -22.99 -12.46
CA ASN A 170 -15.69 -24.19 -11.95
C ASN A 170 -14.94 -24.84 -10.78
N TRP A 171 -13.62 -25.01 -10.93
CA TRP A 171 -12.81 -25.65 -9.89
C TRP A 171 -12.64 -24.75 -8.67
N TYR A 172 -12.41 -23.45 -8.87
CA TYR A 172 -12.25 -22.52 -7.76
C TYR A 172 -13.54 -22.33 -6.96
N GLU A 173 -14.71 -22.25 -7.61
CA GLU A 173 -15.99 -22.15 -6.90
C GLU A 173 -16.29 -23.40 -6.08
N ARG A 174 -15.92 -24.58 -6.57
CA ARG A 174 -15.99 -25.83 -5.80
C ARG A 174 -15.04 -25.85 -4.61
N GLU A 175 -13.81 -25.36 -4.79
CA GLU A 175 -12.83 -25.23 -3.72
C GLU A 175 -13.33 -24.28 -2.63
N VAL A 176 -13.85 -23.11 -3.01
CA VAL A 176 -14.42 -22.13 -2.08
C VAL A 176 -15.61 -22.72 -1.32
N TRP A 177 -16.46 -23.49 -1.98
CA TRP A 177 -17.55 -24.21 -1.32
C TRP A 177 -17.02 -25.27 -0.34
N ASP A 178 -16.00 -26.04 -0.69
CA ASP A 178 -15.44 -27.09 0.18
C ASP A 178 -14.74 -26.50 1.42
N MET A 179 -13.96 -25.43 1.22
CA MET A 179 -13.13 -24.82 2.26
C MET A 179 -13.87 -23.83 3.18
N TYR A 180 -14.80 -23.05 2.62
CA TYR A 180 -15.53 -22.00 3.35
C TYR A 180 -17.03 -22.25 3.46
N GLY A 181 -17.61 -23.12 2.63
CA GLY A 181 -19.04 -23.39 2.62
C GLY A 181 -19.89 -22.31 1.94
N VAL A 182 -19.29 -21.45 1.12
CA VAL A 182 -20.05 -20.47 0.34
C VAL A 182 -20.75 -21.18 -0.81
N PHE A 183 -22.07 -20.99 -0.92
CA PHE A 183 -22.86 -21.64 -1.96
C PHE A 183 -22.90 -20.82 -3.24
N PHE A 184 -22.67 -21.47 -4.39
CA PHE A 184 -22.76 -20.83 -5.71
C PHE A 184 -24.02 -21.29 -6.47
N SER A 185 -24.91 -20.34 -6.77
CA SER A 185 -26.12 -20.57 -7.57
C SER A 185 -25.80 -20.63 -9.06
N GLY A 186 -26.34 -21.63 -9.76
CA GLY A 186 -26.10 -21.84 -11.19
C GLY A 186 -24.82 -22.60 -11.53
N HIS A 187 -24.11 -23.15 -10.54
CA HIS A 187 -22.94 -24.00 -10.77
C HIS A 187 -23.36 -25.40 -11.29
N PRO A 188 -22.68 -25.98 -12.30
CA PRO A 188 -23.10 -27.25 -12.90
C PRO A 188 -22.90 -28.48 -12.00
N ASP A 189 -21.82 -28.54 -11.21
CA ASP A 189 -21.50 -29.67 -10.31
C ASP A 189 -20.79 -29.17 -9.05
N LEU A 190 -21.56 -28.66 -8.07
CA LEU A 190 -20.99 -28.15 -6.81
C LEU A 190 -20.87 -29.27 -5.78
N ARG A 191 -19.65 -29.74 -5.53
CA ARG A 191 -19.32 -30.81 -4.56
C ARG A 191 -17.88 -30.71 -4.07
N ARG A 192 -17.56 -31.48 -3.03
CA ARG A 192 -16.23 -31.54 -2.37
C ARG A 192 -15.15 -31.88 -3.38
N ILE A 193 -13.94 -31.38 -3.15
CA ILE A 193 -12.83 -31.56 -4.08
C ILE A 193 -11.48 -31.76 -3.38
N LEU A 194 -11.25 -31.09 -2.25
CA LEU A 194 -10.01 -31.20 -1.48
C LEU A 194 -10.20 -32.06 -0.23
N THR A 195 -11.36 -31.99 0.41
CA THR A 195 -11.63 -32.76 1.64
C THR A 195 -12.00 -34.22 1.34
N ASP A 196 -11.90 -35.05 2.37
CA ASP A 196 -12.33 -36.45 2.31
C ASP A 196 -13.85 -36.55 2.03
N TYR A 197 -14.27 -37.67 1.45
CA TYR A 197 -15.64 -37.87 0.97
C TYR A 197 -16.69 -37.72 2.08
N GLY A 198 -16.39 -38.22 3.28
CA GLY A 198 -17.25 -38.14 4.46
C GLY A 198 -16.93 -36.99 5.40
N PHE A 199 -16.13 -36.00 4.96
CA PHE A 199 -15.70 -34.91 5.81
C PHE A 199 -16.89 -34.01 6.20
N GLU A 200 -16.99 -33.69 7.49
CA GLU A 200 -18.02 -32.81 8.04
C GLU A 200 -17.38 -31.47 8.44
N GLY A 201 -17.96 -30.38 7.93
CA GLY A 201 -17.44 -29.02 8.13
C GLY A 201 -16.63 -28.46 6.96
N HIS A 202 -16.06 -27.27 7.20
CA HIS A 202 -15.36 -26.42 6.24
C HIS A 202 -14.04 -25.92 6.87
N PRO A 203 -12.88 -26.47 6.45
CA PRO A 203 -11.62 -26.32 7.18
C PRO A 203 -11.08 -24.90 7.35
N LEU A 204 -11.29 -24.01 6.38
CA LEU A 204 -10.67 -22.68 6.38
C LEU A 204 -11.51 -21.61 7.10
N ARG A 205 -12.63 -22.00 7.71
CA ARG A 205 -13.39 -21.13 8.60
C ARG A 205 -12.64 -20.92 9.92
N LYS A 206 -12.74 -19.72 10.50
CA LYS A 206 -11.99 -19.32 11.70
C LYS A 206 -12.43 -20.02 13.00
N ASP A 207 -13.62 -20.60 13.01
CA ASP A 207 -14.17 -21.43 14.08
C ASP A 207 -13.70 -22.90 14.01
N PHE A 208 -13.16 -23.34 12.86
CA PHE A 208 -12.69 -24.71 12.69
C PHE A 208 -11.33 -24.92 13.38
N PRO A 209 -11.14 -25.96 14.21
CA PRO A 209 -9.87 -26.22 14.88
C PRO A 209 -8.82 -26.71 13.87
N LEU A 210 -7.57 -26.28 14.06
CA LEU A 210 -6.45 -26.62 13.16
C LEU A 210 -6.29 -28.14 12.92
N THR A 211 -6.54 -28.94 13.96
CA THR A 211 -6.34 -30.39 13.95
C THR A 211 -7.59 -31.15 13.48
N GLY A 212 -8.72 -30.47 13.32
CA GLY A 212 -10.01 -31.10 13.03
C GLY A 212 -10.62 -31.83 14.24
N TYR A 213 -11.67 -32.60 13.96
CA TYR A 213 -12.46 -33.31 14.99
C TYR A 213 -12.22 -34.82 15.01
N SER A 214 -11.79 -35.40 13.88
CA SER A 214 -11.63 -36.84 13.71
C SER A 214 -10.23 -37.19 13.23
N GLU A 215 -9.73 -38.33 13.69
CA GLU A 215 -8.54 -38.99 13.19
C GLU A 215 -8.88 -40.35 12.57
N VAL A 216 -7.90 -40.93 11.89
CA VAL A 216 -8.08 -42.15 11.12
C VAL A 216 -7.05 -43.18 11.59
N ARG A 217 -7.53 -44.39 11.94
CA ARG A 217 -6.67 -45.54 12.26
C ARG A 217 -7.12 -46.80 11.55
N TYR A 218 -6.21 -47.75 11.38
CA TYR A 218 -6.55 -49.10 10.94
C TYR A 218 -7.05 -49.93 12.14
N ASP A 219 -8.20 -50.58 11.99
CA ASP A 219 -8.77 -51.45 13.01
C ASP A 219 -8.61 -52.91 12.60
N GLU A 220 -7.80 -53.66 13.35
CA GLU A 220 -7.47 -55.06 13.01
C GLU A 220 -8.69 -55.99 13.14
N GLU A 221 -9.55 -55.75 14.13
CA GLU A 221 -10.78 -56.53 14.34
C GLU A 221 -11.75 -56.42 13.16
N LYS A 222 -11.94 -55.19 12.66
CA LYS A 222 -12.85 -54.91 11.54
C LYS A 222 -12.17 -55.02 10.17
N LYS A 223 -10.84 -55.20 10.13
CA LYS A 223 -9.99 -55.19 8.93
C LYS A 223 -10.26 -54.02 7.98
N ARG A 224 -10.51 -52.84 8.54
CA ARG A 224 -10.82 -51.62 7.78
C ARG A 224 -10.30 -50.38 8.49
N VAL A 225 -10.22 -49.30 7.73
CA VAL A 225 -9.94 -47.96 8.25
C VAL A 225 -11.17 -47.42 8.97
N VAL A 226 -11.00 -46.90 10.18
CA VAL A 226 -12.08 -46.32 11.01
C VAL A 226 -11.77 -44.86 11.34
N TYR A 227 -12.83 -44.06 11.43
CA TYR A 227 -12.77 -42.67 11.89
C TYR A 227 -13.12 -42.64 13.38
N GLU A 228 -12.26 -42.01 14.18
CA GLU A 228 -12.44 -41.86 15.62
C GLU A 228 -12.27 -40.39 16.04
N PRO A 229 -12.82 -39.97 17.20
CA PRO A 229 -12.55 -38.64 17.73
C PRO A 229 -11.05 -38.42 17.96
N LEU A 230 -10.57 -37.23 17.61
CA LEU A 230 -9.15 -36.88 17.66
C LEU A 230 -8.52 -37.07 19.06
N GLN A 231 -7.38 -37.76 19.14
CA GLN A 231 -6.57 -37.89 20.35
C GLN A 231 -5.08 -37.68 20.06
N LEU A 232 -4.58 -36.49 20.40
CA LEU A 232 -3.18 -36.15 20.17
C LEU A 232 -2.29 -36.59 21.34
N THR A 233 -1.18 -37.26 21.03
CA THR A 233 -0.13 -37.57 22.02
C THR A 233 0.54 -36.31 22.56
N GLN A 234 0.68 -35.30 21.72
CA GLN A 234 1.15 -33.96 22.09
C GLN A 234 0.15 -32.91 21.60
N ALA A 235 -0.37 -32.12 22.52
CA ALA A 235 -1.26 -31.01 22.19
C ALA A 235 -0.53 -29.93 21.37
N PHE A 236 -1.27 -29.29 20.45
CA PHE A 236 -0.78 -28.11 19.73
C PHE A 236 -0.52 -26.96 20.70
N ARG A 237 0.65 -26.33 20.59
CA ARG A 237 1.05 -25.17 21.40
C ARG A 237 0.96 -23.93 20.54
N ASN A 238 -0.02 -23.07 20.84
CA ASN A 238 -0.12 -21.76 20.21
C ASN A 238 0.84 -20.79 20.90
N PHE A 239 1.64 -20.06 20.13
CA PHE A 239 2.56 -19.03 20.62
C PHE A 239 2.10 -17.60 20.29
N ALA A 240 0.83 -17.44 19.87
CA ALA A 240 0.25 -16.14 19.56
C ALA A 240 0.22 -15.18 20.76
N ASP A 241 0.26 -15.68 22.00
CA ASP A 241 0.28 -14.82 23.20
C ASP A 241 1.60 -14.06 23.38
N GLY A 242 2.64 -14.40 22.62
CA GLY A 242 3.94 -13.73 22.61
C GLY A 242 4.03 -12.51 21.68
N VAL A 243 2.91 -12.04 21.11
CA VAL A 243 2.91 -10.86 20.23
C VAL A 243 3.26 -9.58 21.00
N SER A 244 3.88 -8.62 20.30
CA SER A 244 4.24 -7.33 20.89
C SER A 244 3.01 -6.60 21.43
N PRO A 245 3.04 -6.09 22.67
CA PRO A 245 1.95 -5.26 23.21
C PRO A 245 1.93 -3.86 22.59
N TRP A 246 3.01 -3.45 21.93
CA TRP A 246 3.13 -2.18 21.23
C TRP A 246 2.72 -2.33 19.77
N GLU A 247 2.03 -1.30 19.26
CA GLU A 247 1.73 -1.16 17.83
C GLU A 247 3.03 -1.20 17.01
N GLN A 248 3.16 -2.18 16.12
CA GLN A 248 4.40 -2.44 15.40
C GLN A 248 4.61 -1.47 14.22
N VAL A 249 3.51 -0.99 13.62
CA VAL A 249 3.53 -0.12 12.43
C VAL A 249 2.53 1.01 12.63
N GLY A 250 2.93 2.26 12.37
CA GLY A 250 2.03 3.41 12.44
C GLY A 250 1.10 3.53 11.22
N SER A 251 0.39 4.65 11.11
CA SER A 251 -0.64 4.93 10.08
C SER A 251 -0.15 4.99 8.63
N GLY A 252 1.15 4.81 8.38
CA GLY A 252 1.76 4.92 7.05
C GLY A 252 1.79 6.35 6.50
N ASN A 253 2.11 6.49 5.21
CA ASN A 253 2.16 7.79 4.53
C ASN A 253 0.77 8.16 3.98
N PRO A 254 0.12 9.24 4.45
CA PRO A 254 -1.22 9.63 3.98
C PRO A 254 -1.23 10.18 2.54
N ASN A 255 -0.07 10.53 1.98
CA ASN A 255 0.06 11.17 0.67
C ASN A 255 0.12 10.19 -0.51
N THR A 256 -0.29 8.93 -0.34
CA THR A 256 -0.29 7.95 -1.44
C THR A 256 -1.38 8.20 -2.49
N ARG A 257 -2.47 8.90 -2.11
CA ARG A 257 -3.55 9.26 -3.04
C ARG A 257 -3.14 10.49 -3.87
N PRO A 258 -3.35 10.49 -5.20
CA PRO A 258 -3.11 11.68 -6.01
C PRO A 258 -4.01 12.85 -5.56
N GLU A 259 -3.51 14.09 -5.67
CA GLU A 259 -4.22 15.29 -5.20
C GLU A 259 -5.58 15.49 -5.90
N GLU A 260 -5.69 15.09 -7.17
CA GLU A 260 -6.92 15.19 -7.97
C GLU A 260 -8.09 14.38 -7.39
N PHE A 261 -7.80 13.31 -6.65
CA PHE A 261 -8.80 12.42 -6.04
C PHE A 261 -9.01 12.69 -4.55
N LYS A 262 -8.36 13.74 -4.00
CA LYS A 262 -8.63 14.22 -2.65
C LYS A 262 -9.76 15.25 -2.72
N ILE A 263 -10.65 15.20 -1.74
CA ILE A 263 -11.72 16.19 -1.63
C ILE A 263 -11.06 17.53 -1.28
N PRO A 264 -11.24 18.60 -2.07
CA PRO A 264 -10.65 19.89 -1.76
C PRO A 264 -11.21 20.41 -0.43
N PRO A 265 -10.35 20.98 0.45
CA PRO A 265 -10.83 21.53 1.70
C PRO A 265 -11.80 22.69 1.42
N PRO A 266 -12.85 22.86 2.25
CA PRO A 266 -13.76 23.97 2.10
C PRO A 266 -13.01 25.31 2.20
N PRO A 267 -13.41 26.34 1.44
CA PRO A 267 -12.77 27.65 1.54
C PRO A 267 -12.88 28.19 2.98
N PRO A 268 -11.85 28.90 3.48
CA PRO A 268 -11.91 29.50 4.81
C PRO A 268 -13.07 30.48 4.90
N LYS A 269 -13.83 30.44 6.01
CA LYS A 269 -14.93 31.38 6.26
C LYS A 269 -14.34 32.79 6.39
N GLU A 270 -14.88 33.75 5.65
CA GLU A 270 -14.52 35.16 5.80
C GLU A 270 -14.92 35.64 7.21
N GLU A 271 -13.94 35.90 8.07
CA GLU A 271 -14.18 36.61 9.32
C GLU A 271 -14.50 38.07 8.99
N ASN A 272 -15.76 38.46 9.17
CA ASN A 272 -16.18 39.87 9.13
C ASN A 272 -15.39 40.66 10.20
N LYS A 273 -14.28 41.27 9.80
CA LYS A 273 -13.49 42.19 10.63
C LYS A 273 -14.15 43.57 10.84
N ASP A 274 -15.40 43.75 10.41
CA ASP A 274 -16.14 45.02 10.49
C ASP A 274 -17.11 45.12 11.67
N GLN A 275 -16.75 44.58 12.85
CA GLN A 275 -17.46 44.86 14.11
C GLN A 275 -16.49 45.12 15.27
N LYS A 276 -15.62 46.12 15.11
CA LYS A 276 -15.10 46.91 16.24
C LYS A 276 -15.13 48.38 15.82
N LYS A 277 -16.28 49.00 16.01
CA LYS A 277 -16.41 50.46 16.16
C LYS A 277 -16.28 50.80 17.63
#